data_AF-A0AAV1REF6-F1
#
_entry.id   AF-A0AAV1REF6-F1
#
_cell.length_a   1.000
_cell.length_b   1.000
_cell.length_c   1.000
_cell.angle_alpha   90.00
_cell.angle_beta   90.00
_cell.angle_gamma   90.00
#
_symmetry.space_group_name_H-M   'P 1'
#
loop_
_entity.id
_entity.type
_entity.pdbx_description
1 polymer ?
#
loop_
_entity_poly.entity_id
_entity_poly.type
_entity_poly.pdbx_seq_one_letter_code
_entity_poly.pdbx_strand_id
1 'polypeptide(L)'
;MESRRSFRLCRVLFLVLALMEISSASLSPSGINYEVVALVAIKTALHDPYSVLENWDINSVDPCSWRMVTCSPDGYVSALGLPSQSLSGTLSPSIGNLANLQSVLLQNNAISGPIPAAIGKLQKLQTLDLSNNTLSGEMPTSLGDLKNLNYLRLNNNGLTGHCPESLSNLHGLTLVDLSFNNLSGSLPKISARTFKVTGNPLICGPKASNNCSSVFPEPLSLPPDGMKGQSDSGTNSHRVAIAFGASFGAAFSIIIIIGLLVWWRYRHNQQIFFDVNEQYDPEVCLGHLRRYTFKELRAATDHFSSKNILGRGGFGIVYKGCLNDGTLVAVKRLKDYNIAGGEIQFQTEVETISLAVHRNLLRLSGFCTTENERLLVYPYMPNGSVASQLR
;
A
#
# COMPACT_ATOMS: atom_id res chain seq x y z
N MET A 1 70.36 -17.36 17.19
CA MET A 1 69.10 -16.93 17.86
C MET A 1 68.17 -16.14 16.90
N GLU A 2 68.56 -15.91 15.64
CA GLU A 2 67.72 -15.26 14.59
C GLU A 2 66.46 -16.02 14.15
N SER A 3 66.50 -17.35 14.02
CA SER A 3 65.47 -18.09 13.27
C SER A 3 64.09 -18.13 13.96
N ARG A 4 64.03 -18.03 15.30
CA ARG A 4 62.75 -18.03 16.06
C ARG A 4 62.04 -16.68 16.12
N ARG A 5 62.72 -15.56 15.81
CA ARG A 5 62.10 -14.23 15.77
C ARG A 5 61.32 -14.00 14.47
N SER A 6 61.84 -14.49 13.34
CA SER A 6 61.18 -14.36 12.02
C SER A 6 59.84 -15.11 11.97
N PHE A 7 59.75 -16.29 12.59
CA PHE A 7 58.53 -17.10 12.60
C PHE A 7 57.41 -16.52 13.48
N ARG A 8 57.75 -15.76 14.54
CA ARG A 8 56.77 -15.08 15.39
C ARG A 8 56.27 -13.79 14.76
N LEU A 9 57.13 -13.04 14.06
CA LEU A 9 56.70 -11.86 13.29
C LEU A 9 55.70 -12.27 12.20
N CYS A 10 55.96 -13.37 11.50
CA CYS A 10 55.09 -13.84 10.41
C CYS A 10 53.69 -14.27 10.92
N ARG A 11 53.61 -14.90 12.10
CA ARG A 11 52.32 -15.26 12.73
C ARG A 11 51.54 -14.06 13.25
N VAL A 12 52.21 -13.05 13.79
CA VAL A 12 51.56 -11.80 14.22
C VAL A 12 51.07 -11.00 13.01
N LEU A 13 51.85 -10.97 11.91
CA LEU A 13 51.45 -10.33 10.66
C LEU A 13 50.21 -11.01 10.03
N PHE A 14 50.13 -12.34 10.08
CA PHE A 14 48.94 -13.09 9.64
C PHE A 14 47.71 -12.84 10.53
N LEU A 15 47.89 -12.69 11.85
CA LEU A 15 46.80 -12.35 12.77
C LEU A 15 46.32 -10.90 12.63
N VAL A 16 47.22 -9.96 12.31
CA VAL A 16 46.87 -8.56 12.03
C VAL A 16 46.17 -8.43 10.67
N LEU A 17 46.54 -9.22 9.67
CA LEU A 17 45.84 -9.29 8.38
C LEU A 17 44.45 -9.94 8.51
N ALA A 18 44.28 -10.92 9.41
CA ALA A 18 42.98 -11.54 9.70
C ALA A 18 42.03 -10.62 10.51
N LEU A 19 42.56 -9.62 11.22
CA LEU A 19 41.78 -8.61 11.95
C LEU A 19 41.46 -7.36 11.11
N MET A 20 41.95 -7.30 9.87
CA MET A 20 41.67 -6.25 8.88
C MET A 20 40.60 -6.70 7.87
N GLU A 21 39.69 -7.61 8.24
CA GLU A 21 38.39 -7.72 7.59
C GLU A 21 37.52 -6.52 8.01
N ILE A 22 37.94 -5.36 7.52
CA ILE A 22 37.13 -4.16 7.42
C ILE A 22 36.02 -4.51 6.45
N SER A 23 34.79 -4.60 6.97
CA SER A 23 33.51 -4.45 6.27
C SER A 23 33.64 -4.36 4.75
N SER A 24 33.75 -5.51 4.11
CA SER A 24 33.66 -5.61 2.66
C SER A 24 32.23 -5.26 2.27
N ALA A 25 31.96 -3.98 2.02
CA ALA A 25 30.85 -3.61 1.16
C ALA A 25 31.03 -4.40 -0.13
N SER A 26 30.13 -5.36 -0.39
CA SER A 26 30.20 -6.23 -1.55
C SER A 26 29.86 -5.41 -2.79
N LEU A 27 30.87 -4.73 -3.35
CA LEU A 27 30.81 -4.26 -4.72
C LEU A 27 30.98 -5.48 -5.63
N SER A 28 29.99 -5.70 -6.50
CA SER A 28 30.00 -6.75 -7.50
C SER A 28 31.18 -6.60 -8.49
N PRO A 29 31.69 -7.67 -9.13
CA PRO A 29 32.87 -7.64 -10.01
C PRO A 29 32.74 -6.80 -11.29
N SER A 30 31.60 -6.16 -11.52
CA SER A 30 31.40 -5.10 -12.50
C SER A 30 30.69 -3.96 -11.79
N GLY A 31 31.09 -2.71 -12.01
CA GLY A 31 30.49 -1.52 -11.38
C GLY A 31 29.02 -1.25 -11.78
N ILE A 32 28.24 -2.29 -12.00
CA ILE A 32 26.83 -2.30 -12.37
C ILE A 32 26.02 -2.49 -11.09
N ASN A 33 25.25 -1.47 -10.71
CA ASN A 33 24.30 -1.55 -9.62
C ASN A 33 23.09 -2.41 -10.07
N TYR A 34 22.93 -3.62 -9.50
CA TYR A 34 21.83 -4.52 -9.88
C TYR A 34 20.45 -3.99 -9.51
N GLU A 35 20.35 -3.11 -8.52
CA GLU A 35 19.08 -2.47 -8.15
C GLU A 35 18.66 -1.48 -9.24
N VAL A 36 19.60 -0.72 -9.79
CA VAL A 36 19.38 0.16 -10.95
C VAL A 36 18.89 -0.65 -12.15
N VAL A 37 19.56 -1.75 -12.49
CA VAL A 37 19.15 -2.63 -13.60
C VAL A 37 17.75 -3.20 -13.37
N ALA A 38 17.44 -3.64 -12.15
CA ALA A 38 16.15 -4.19 -11.80
C ALA A 38 15.03 -3.14 -11.90
N LEU A 39 15.26 -1.94 -11.35
CA LEU A 39 14.30 -0.84 -11.40
C LEU A 39 14.09 -0.33 -12.82
N VAL A 40 15.14 -0.21 -13.64
CA VAL A 40 14.98 0.15 -15.06
C VAL A 40 14.18 -0.91 -15.81
N ALA A 41 14.39 -2.20 -15.53
CA ALA A 41 13.59 -3.28 -16.10
C ALA A 41 12.12 -3.25 -15.63
N ILE A 42 11.83 -2.70 -14.45
CA ILE A 42 10.45 -2.43 -14.01
C ILE A 42 9.88 -1.25 -14.79
N LYS A 43 10.62 -0.15 -14.90
CA LYS A 43 10.22 1.04 -15.68
C LYS A 43 9.91 0.69 -17.14
N THR A 44 10.68 -0.17 -17.79
CA THR A 44 10.44 -0.56 -19.18
C THR A 44 9.21 -1.47 -19.36
N ALA A 45 8.84 -2.24 -18.33
CA ALA A 45 7.64 -3.07 -18.35
C ALA A 45 6.35 -2.28 -18.06
N LEU A 46 6.48 -1.12 -17.41
CA LEU A 46 5.39 -0.23 -17.10
C LEU A 46 5.18 0.81 -18.22
N HIS A 47 3.92 1.09 -18.51
CA HIS A 47 3.53 2.24 -19.31
C HIS A 47 3.17 3.40 -18.40
N ASP A 48 3.90 4.51 -18.54
CA ASP A 48 3.83 5.69 -17.68
C ASP A 48 3.35 6.91 -18.48
N PRO A 49 2.04 7.19 -18.50
CA PRO A 49 1.48 8.27 -19.31
C PRO A 49 1.88 9.67 -18.82
N TYR A 50 2.27 9.80 -17.55
CA TYR A 50 2.57 11.09 -16.90
C TYR A 50 4.05 11.29 -16.62
N SER A 51 4.91 10.39 -17.10
CA SER A 51 6.36 10.45 -16.90
C SER A 51 6.76 10.58 -15.42
N VAL A 52 6.02 9.91 -14.52
CA VAL A 52 6.34 9.90 -13.08
C VAL A 52 7.68 9.21 -12.79
N LEU A 53 8.07 8.26 -13.65
CA LEU A 53 9.32 7.49 -13.61
C LEU A 53 10.45 8.13 -14.44
N GLU A 54 10.27 9.37 -14.92
CA GLU A 54 11.23 10.05 -15.80
C GLU A 54 12.66 10.04 -15.23
N ASN A 55 12.82 10.31 -13.93
CA ASN A 55 14.12 10.44 -13.29
C ASN A 55 14.84 9.12 -12.96
N TRP A 56 14.27 7.98 -13.33
CA TRP A 56 14.94 6.68 -13.24
C TRP A 56 15.88 6.53 -14.43
N ASP A 57 17.17 6.78 -14.19
CA ASP A 57 18.22 6.78 -15.20
C ASP A 57 19.12 5.55 -15.08
N ILE A 58 19.23 4.77 -16.15
CA ILE A 58 20.09 3.59 -16.22
C ILE A 58 21.58 3.91 -15.99
N ASN A 59 22.00 5.15 -16.24
CA ASN A 59 23.37 5.58 -16.04
C ASN A 59 23.63 6.09 -14.60
N SER A 60 22.59 6.18 -13.76
CA SER A 60 22.78 6.57 -12.36
C SER A 60 23.45 5.44 -11.57
N VAL A 61 24.39 5.82 -10.71
CA VAL A 61 25.06 4.90 -9.78
C VAL A 61 24.17 4.64 -8.54
N ASP A 62 23.30 5.59 -8.21
CA ASP A 62 22.48 5.57 -7.01
C ASP A 62 20.98 5.68 -7.33
N PRO A 63 20.19 4.61 -7.12
CA PRO A 63 18.74 4.62 -7.28
C PRO A 63 18.00 5.30 -6.13
N CYS A 64 18.65 5.62 -5.01
CA CYS A 64 18.01 6.21 -3.84
C CYS A 64 17.57 7.67 -4.03
N SER A 65 18.12 8.33 -5.04
CA SER A 65 17.70 9.66 -5.48
C SER A 65 16.45 9.63 -6.38
N TRP A 66 15.99 8.44 -6.78
CA TRP A 66 14.89 8.30 -7.72
C TRP A 66 13.54 8.57 -7.06
N ARG A 67 12.59 9.12 -7.82
CA ARG A 67 11.25 9.34 -7.29
C ARG A 67 10.64 8.00 -6.96
N MET A 68 9.91 7.96 -5.85
CA MET A 68 9.12 6.78 -5.44
C MET A 68 9.95 5.53 -5.14
N VAL A 69 11.28 5.68 -5.03
CA VAL A 69 12.21 4.69 -4.52
C VAL A 69 12.68 5.16 -3.15
N THR A 70 12.57 4.29 -2.14
CA THR A 70 13.08 4.58 -0.80
C THR A 70 14.19 3.61 -0.46
N CYS A 71 15.31 4.12 0.03
CA CYS A 71 16.43 3.30 0.48
C CYS A 71 16.53 3.22 2.00
N SER A 72 17.08 2.10 2.45
CA SER A 72 17.54 1.87 3.80
C SER A 72 18.75 2.78 4.14
N PRO A 73 19.09 2.96 5.42
CA PRO A 73 20.29 3.69 5.84
C PRO A 73 21.58 3.13 5.22
N ASP A 74 21.60 1.83 4.91
CA ASP A 74 22.72 1.13 4.29
C ASP A 74 22.83 1.36 2.77
N GLY A 75 21.93 2.18 2.19
CA GLY A 75 21.94 2.54 0.77
C GLY A 75 21.25 1.54 -0.17
N TYR A 76 20.63 0.49 0.36
CA TYR A 76 19.87 -0.47 -0.46
C TYR A 76 18.41 -0.07 -0.62
N VAL A 77 17.82 -0.40 -1.77
CA VAL A 77 16.40 -0.15 -2.04
C VAL A 77 15.52 -0.98 -1.10
N SER A 78 14.70 -0.28 -0.33
CA SER A 78 13.87 -0.83 0.75
C SER A 78 12.38 -0.71 0.47
N ALA A 79 11.94 0.29 -0.30
CA ALA A 79 10.55 0.38 -0.73
C ALA A 79 10.41 0.91 -2.15
N LEU A 80 9.44 0.34 -2.87
CA LEU A 80 8.96 0.82 -4.15
C LEU A 80 7.52 1.29 -3.98
N GLY A 81 7.29 2.61 -4.05
CA GLY A 81 6.01 3.23 -3.71
C GLY A 81 5.40 4.04 -4.85
N LEU A 82 4.63 3.39 -5.73
CA LEU A 82 3.97 4.01 -6.89
C LEU A 82 2.43 3.93 -6.82
N PRO A 83 1.76 4.27 -5.71
CA PRO A 83 0.31 4.18 -5.65
C PRO A 83 -0.37 5.29 -6.45
N SER A 84 -1.49 4.99 -7.11
CA SER A 84 -2.35 5.99 -7.77
C SER A 84 -1.64 6.82 -8.86
N GLN A 85 -0.72 6.21 -9.61
CA GLN A 85 0.08 6.90 -10.63
C GLN A 85 -0.44 6.71 -12.06
N SER A 86 -1.60 6.05 -12.22
CA SER A 86 -2.16 5.69 -13.53
C SER A 86 -1.21 4.87 -14.41
N LEU A 87 -0.30 4.12 -13.78
CA LEU A 87 0.63 3.24 -14.47
C LEU A 87 -0.13 2.06 -15.07
N SER A 88 0.24 1.63 -16.27
CA SER A 88 -0.24 0.38 -16.85
C SER A 88 0.92 -0.50 -17.31
N GLY A 89 0.69 -1.55 -18.09
CA GLY A 89 1.73 -2.52 -18.47
C GLY A 89 1.75 -3.73 -17.55
N THR A 90 2.93 -4.30 -17.29
CA THR A 90 3.08 -5.53 -16.48
C THR A 90 4.15 -5.40 -15.40
N LEU A 91 4.05 -6.24 -14.36
CA LEU A 91 5.04 -6.28 -13.30
C LEU A 91 6.24 -7.14 -13.72
N SER A 92 7.39 -6.50 -13.92
CA SER A 92 8.63 -7.16 -14.37
C SER A 92 9.13 -8.20 -13.35
N PRO A 93 9.53 -9.42 -13.78
CA PRO A 93 10.17 -10.42 -12.92
C PRO A 93 11.46 -9.93 -12.27
N SER A 94 12.11 -8.91 -12.83
CA SER A 94 13.32 -8.29 -12.27
C SER A 94 13.11 -7.70 -10.88
N ILE A 95 11.86 -7.48 -10.44
CA ILE A 95 11.56 -7.08 -9.06
C ILE A 95 12.18 -8.05 -8.03
N GLY A 96 12.28 -9.34 -8.36
CA GLY A 96 12.90 -10.34 -7.49
C GLY A 96 14.41 -10.17 -7.26
N ASN A 97 15.07 -9.24 -7.96
CA ASN A 97 16.48 -8.91 -7.76
C ASN A 97 16.70 -7.83 -6.69
N LEU A 98 15.64 -7.16 -6.22
CA LEU A 98 15.71 -6.14 -5.16
C LEU A 98 15.70 -6.82 -3.78
N ALA A 99 16.78 -7.52 -3.43
CA ALA A 99 16.83 -8.42 -2.27
C ALA A 99 16.53 -7.76 -0.91
N ASN A 100 16.70 -6.43 -0.80
CA ASN A 100 16.46 -5.67 0.43
C ASN A 100 15.06 -5.04 0.53
N LEU A 101 14.20 -5.29 -0.47
CA LEU A 101 12.87 -4.70 -0.53
C LEU A 101 11.99 -5.20 0.61
N GLN A 102 11.43 -4.26 1.37
CA GLN A 102 10.53 -4.46 2.50
C GLN A 102 9.09 -4.10 2.16
N SER A 103 8.89 -3.15 1.25
CA SER A 103 7.55 -2.70 0.85
C SER A 103 7.42 -2.52 -0.66
N VAL A 104 6.36 -3.10 -1.23
CA VAL A 104 5.92 -2.89 -2.60
C VAL A 104 4.50 -2.34 -2.56
N LEU A 105 4.34 -1.08 -2.95
CA LEU A 105 3.06 -0.37 -2.95
C LEU A 105 2.76 0.10 -4.37
N LEU A 106 1.93 -0.66 -5.08
CA LEU A 106 1.54 -0.40 -6.48
C LEU A 106 0.02 -0.28 -6.65
N GLN A 107 -0.70 -0.05 -5.56
CA GLN A 107 -2.15 -0.01 -5.55
C GLN A 107 -2.74 1.15 -6.36
N ASN A 108 -3.99 0.98 -6.83
CA ASN A 108 -4.73 1.98 -7.61
C ASN A 108 -4.04 2.35 -8.94
N ASN A 109 -3.57 1.36 -9.68
CA ASN A 109 -3.03 1.55 -11.03
C ASN A 109 -3.82 0.67 -12.03
N ALA A 110 -3.37 0.63 -13.27
CA ALA A 110 -3.88 -0.24 -14.32
C ALA A 110 -2.83 -1.30 -14.73
N ILE A 111 -2.03 -1.79 -13.77
CA ILE A 111 -1.04 -2.84 -14.01
C ILE A 111 -1.79 -4.14 -14.31
N SER A 112 -1.32 -4.88 -15.30
CA SER A 112 -1.98 -6.05 -15.88
C SER A 112 -1.04 -7.26 -15.93
N GLY A 113 -1.59 -8.41 -16.32
CA GLY A 113 -0.83 -9.67 -16.41
C GLY A 113 -0.61 -10.35 -15.06
N PRO A 114 0.19 -11.43 -15.04
CA PRO A 114 0.41 -12.24 -13.85
C PRO A 114 1.35 -11.59 -12.85
N ILE A 115 1.17 -11.93 -11.57
CA ILE A 115 2.15 -11.65 -10.53
C ILE A 115 3.37 -12.55 -10.81
N PRO A 116 4.57 -12.01 -11.02
CA PRO A 116 5.74 -12.81 -11.36
C PRO A 116 6.16 -13.66 -10.16
N ALA A 117 6.39 -14.96 -10.39
CA ALA A 117 6.85 -15.88 -9.34
C ALA A 117 8.19 -15.45 -8.69
N ALA A 118 8.98 -14.63 -9.38
CA ALA A 118 10.20 -14.02 -8.85
C ALA A 118 9.98 -13.18 -7.60
N ILE A 119 8.75 -12.73 -7.32
CA ILE A 119 8.42 -11.98 -6.11
C ILE A 119 8.74 -12.76 -4.83
N GLY A 120 8.64 -14.10 -4.87
CA GLY A 120 8.99 -14.97 -3.73
C GLY A 120 10.46 -14.93 -3.32
N LYS A 121 11.34 -14.35 -4.15
CA LYS A 121 12.75 -14.13 -3.79
C LYS A 121 12.96 -13.01 -2.76
N LEU A 122 11.95 -12.17 -2.52
CA LEU A 122 12.04 -10.99 -1.67
C LEU A 122 11.90 -11.35 -0.18
N GLN A 123 12.92 -11.98 0.37
CA GLN A 123 12.86 -12.55 1.72
C GLN A 123 12.65 -11.52 2.85
N LYS A 124 12.94 -10.23 2.60
CA LYS A 124 12.70 -9.13 3.56
C LYS A 124 11.35 -8.44 3.39
N LEU A 125 10.52 -8.86 2.42
CA LEU A 125 9.27 -8.21 2.12
C LEU A 125 8.26 -8.38 3.26
N GLN A 126 7.75 -7.26 3.76
CA GLN A 126 6.77 -7.15 4.85
C GLN A 126 5.41 -6.72 4.32
N THR A 127 5.39 -5.87 3.31
CA THR A 127 4.16 -5.31 2.73
C THR A 127 4.15 -5.49 1.22
N LEU A 128 3.12 -6.15 0.72
CA LEU A 128 2.81 -6.27 -0.69
C LEU A 128 1.37 -5.79 -0.94
N ASP A 129 1.24 -4.61 -1.52
CA ASP A 129 -0.04 -4.04 -1.94
C ASP A 129 -0.09 -3.86 -3.45
N LEU A 130 -0.84 -4.73 -4.11
CA LEU A 130 -1.14 -4.68 -5.53
C LEU A 130 -2.65 -4.49 -5.78
N SER A 131 -3.39 -4.03 -4.76
CA SER A 131 -4.84 -3.90 -4.84
C SER A 131 -5.30 -2.86 -5.86
N ASN A 132 -6.52 -3.00 -6.36
CA ASN A 132 -7.12 -2.10 -7.35
C ASN A 132 -6.21 -1.96 -8.60
N ASN A 133 -5.96 -3.09 -9.26
CA ASN A 133 -5.25 -3.18 -10.53
C ASN A 133 -6.02 -4.09 -11.49
N THR A 134 -5.41 -4.46 -12.61
CA THR A 134 -5.98 -5.37 -13.62
C THR A 134 -5.16 -6.66 -13.73
N LEU A 135 -4.52 -7.08 -12.64
CA LEU A 135 -3.71 -8.30 -12.59
C LEU A 135 -4.58 -9.52 -12.88
N SER A 136 -4.02 -10.50 -13.59
CA SER A 136 -4.72 -11.68 -14.07
C SER A 136 -3.88 -12.94 -13.91
N GLY A 137 -4.45 -14.11 -14.16
CA GLY A 137 -3.77 -15.39 -13.96
C GLY A 137 -3.75 -15.84 -12.51
N GLU A 138 -3.00 -16.90 -12.23
CA GLU A 138 -2.96 -17.52 -10.91
C GLU A 138 -1.98 -16.81 -9.96
N MET A 139 -2.26 -16.88 -8.65
CA MET A 139 -1.30 -16.44 -7.64
C MET A 139 -0.12 -17.41 -7.61
N PRO A 140 1.14 -16.93 -7.72
CA PRO A 140 2.29 -17.81 -7.72
C PRO A 140 2.47 -18.47 -6.35
N THR A 141 2.76 -19.78 -6.34
CA THR A 141 3.01 -20.55 -5.12
C THR A 141 4.18 -19.99 -4.30
N SER A 142 5.10 -19.29 -4.94
CA SER A 142 6.24 -18.63 -4.30
C SER A 142 5.87 -17.46 -3.38
N LEU A 143 4.62 -16.98 -3.37
CA LEU A 143 4.15 -16.06 -2.33
C LEU A 143 4.27 -16.67 -0.93
N GLY A 144 4.14 -17.99 -0.80
CA GLY A 144 4.33 -18.71 0.47
C GLY A 144 5.78 -18.77 0.96
N ASP A 145 6.74 -18.31 0.16
CA ASP A 145 8.17 -18.24 0.53
C ASP A 145 8.52 -16.93 1.24
N LEU A 146 7.60 -15.95 1.26
CA LEU A 146 7.80 -14.63 1.86
C LEU A 146 7.61 -14.66 3.38
N LYS A 147 8.56 -15.25 4.10
CA LYS A 147 8.40 -15.53 5.55
C LYS A 147 8.21 -14.31 6.44
N ASN A 148 8.63 -13.13 6.01
CA ASN A 148 8.47 -11.87 6.73
C ASN A 148 7.21 -11.08 6.32
N LEU A 149 6.39 -11.62 5.42
CA LEU A 149 5.21 -10.93 4.92
C LEU A 149 4.16 -10.79 6.02
N ASN A 150 3.71 -9.55 6.20
CA ASN A 150 2.75 -9.15 7.23
C ASN A 150 1.44 -8.65 6.60
N TYR A 151 1.55 -7.91 5.49
CA TYR A 151 0.43 -7.33 4.77
C TYR A 151 0.42 -7.79 3.32
N LEU A 152 -0.63 -8.52 2.93
CA LEU A 152 -0.87 -8.96 1.56
C LEU A 152 -2.22 -8.43 1.07
N ARG A 153 -2.19 -7.49 0.14
CA ARG A 153 -3.40 -6.93 -0.48
C ARG A 153 -3.38 -7.17 -1.98
N LEU A 154 -4.28 -8.02 -2.46
CA LEU A 154 -4.48 -8.34 -3.87
C LEU A 154 -5.93 -8.08 -4.32
N ASN A 155 -6.74 -7.44 -3.47
CA ASN A 155 -8.15 -7.23 -3.73
C ASN A 155 -8.44 -6.36 -4.96
N ASN A 156 -9.63 -6.51 -5.55
CA ASN A 156 -10.05 -5.81 -6.77
C ASN A 156 -9.04 -6.00 -7.92
N ASN A 157 -8.84 -7.24 -8.33
CA ASN A 157 -8.08 -7.64 -9.50
C ASN A 157 -8.85 -8.73 -10.27
N GLY A 158 -8.25 -9.27 -11.32
CA GLY A 158 -8.79 -10.40 -12.10
C GLY A 158 -8.08 -11.73 -11.83
N LEU A 159 -7.55 -11.95 -10.61
CA LEU A 159 -6.81 -13.18 -10.29
C LEU A 159 -7.72 -14.40 -10.34
N THR A 160 -7.21 -15.50 -10.86
CA THR A 160 -7.94 -16.76 -11.08
C THR A 160 -7.28 -17.94 -10.36
N GLY A 161 -7.94 -19.10 -10.39
CA GLY A 161 -7.37 -20.34 -9.87
C GLY A 161 -7.45 -20.44 -8.35
N HIS A 162 -6.75 -21.43 -7.80
CA HIS A 162 -6.80 -21.74 -6.37
C HIS A 162 -5.94 -20.77 -5.55
N CYS A 163 -6.34 -20.56 -4.30
CA CYS A 163 -5.47 -19.90 -3.33
C CYS A 163 -4.31 -20.86 -2.99
N PRO A 164 -3.03 -20.50 -3.21
CA PRO A 164 -1.91 -21.41 -3.02
C PRO A 164 -1.81 -21.93 -1.58
N GLU A 165 -1.72 -23.26 -1.42
CA GLU A 165 -1.59 -23.88 -0.09
C GLU A 165 -0.36 -23.39 0.67
N SER A 166 0.69 -23.00 -0.05
CA SER A 166 1.94 -22.45 0.48
C SER A 166 1.73 -21.19 1.33
N LEU A 167 0.63 -20.45 1.15
CA LEU A 167 0.28 -19.31 2.02
C LEU A 167 -0.01 -19.73 3.47
N SER A 168 -0.35 -21.00 3.72
CA SER A 168 -0.50 -21.55 5.08
C SER A 168 0.83 -21.61 5.84
N ASN A 169 1.96 -21.56 5.13
CA ASN A 169 3.31 -21.59 5.71
C ASN A 169 3.78 -20.22 6.20
N LEU A 170 2.91 -19.20 6.13
CA LEU A 170 3.18 -17.85 6.61
C LEU A 170 2.54 -17.66 7.98
N HIS A 171 3.36 -17.42 9.00
CA HIS A 171 2.92 -17.31 10.39
C HIS A 171 2.82 -15.86 10.89
N GLY A 172 3.32 -14.89 10.12
CA GLY A 172 3.40 -13.48 10.49
C GLY A 172 2.35 -12.56 9.87
N LEU A 173 1.34 -13.11 9.17
CA LEU A 173 0.36 -12.30 8.45
C LEU A 173 -0.61 -11.61 9.42
N THR A 174 -0.67 -10.28 9.36
CA THR A 174 -1.72 -9.51 10.04
C THR A 174 -2.94 -9.37 9.13
N LEU A 175 -2.73 -9.02 7.86
CA LEU A 175 -3.82 -8.74 6.94
C LEU A 175 -3.59 -9.42 5.61
N VAL A 176 -4.61 -10.16 5.18
CA VAL A 176 -4.71 -10.75 3.84
C VAL A 176 -6.04 -10.33 3.25
N ASP A 177 -6.00 -9.60 2.14
CA ASP A 177 -7.19 -9.17 1.41
C ASP A 177 -7.12 -9.65 -0.04
N LEU A 178 -7.92 -10.67 -0.33
CA LEU A 178 -8.10 -11.30 -1.65
C LEU A 178 -9.49 -11.02 -2.23
N SER A 179 -10.23 -10.10 -1.63
CA SER A 179 -11.62 -9.82 -2.03
C SER A 179 -11.74 -9.32 -3.47
N PHE A 180 -12.89 -9.54 -4.11
CA PHE A 180 -13.19 -9.06 -5.46
C PHE A 180 -12.14 -9.50 -6.49
N ASN A 181 -11.95 -10.82 -6.60
CA ASN A 181 -11.17 -11.49 -7.64
C ASN A 181 -12.04 -12.61 -8.25
N ASN A 182 -11.44 -13.46 -9.08
CA ASN A 182 -12.09 -14.64 -9.66
C ASN A 182 -11.44 -15.95 -9.17
N LEU A 183 -11.02 -15.96 -7.91
CA LEU A 183 -10.41 -17.14 -7.26
C LEU A 183 -11.43 -18.27 -7.15
N SER A 184 -10.93 -19.50 -7.16
CA SER A 184 -11.72 -20.72 -7.13
C SER A 184 -11.21 -21.76 -6.12
N GLY A 185 -12.03 -22.79 -5.89
CA GLY A 185 -11.66 -23.93 -5.05
C GLY A 185 -11.78 -23.70 -3.54
N SER A 186 -11.12 -24.56 -2.77
CA SER A 186 -11.10 -24.49 -1.30
C SER A 186 -10.03 -23.52 -0.79
N LEU A 187 -10.29 -22.90 0.36
CA LEU A 187 -9.34 -21.99 0.98
C LEU A 187 -8.34 -22.75 1.86
N PRO A 188 -7.03 -22.49 1.72
CA PRO A 188 -6.03 -23.03 2.62
C PRO A 188 -6.17 -22.42 4.03
N LYS A 189 -5.63 -23.12 5.04
CA LYS A 189 -5.65 -22.66 6.43
C LYS A 189 -4.61 -21.56 6.66
N ILE A 190 -4.91 -20.35 6.19
CA ILE A 190 -4.05 -19.18 6.37
C ILE A 190 -4.24 -18.64 7.79
N SER A 191 -3.14 -18.52 8.53
CA SER A 191 -3.12 -17.90 9.85
C SER A 191 -2.90 -16.40 9.73
N ALA A 192 -3.98 -15.62 9.69
CA ALA A 192 -3.93 -14.15 9.66
C ALA A 192 -4.93 -13.53 10.65
N ARG A 193 -4.62 -12.35 11.21
CA ARG A 193 -5.56 -11.63 12.10
C ARG A 193 -6.81 -11.19 11.34
N THR A 194 -6.64 -10.77 10.09
CA THR A 194 -7.73 -10.38 9.20
C THR A 194 -7.54 -11.07 7.85
N PHE A 195 -8.56 -11.82 7.44
CA PHE A 195 -8.59 -12.52 6.16
C PHE A 195 -9.88 -12.17 5.41
N LYS A 196 -9.77 -11.50 4.27
CA LYS A 196 -10.90 -11.05 3.44
C LYS A 196 -10.87 -11.75 2.08
N VAL A 197 -12.00 -12.35 1.71
CA VAL A 197 -12.12 -13.16 0.49
C VAL A 197 -13.47 -12.98 -0.22
N THR A 198 -14.30 -12.07 0.26
CA THR A 198 -15.62 -11.75 -0.30
C THR A 198 -15.53 -11.33 -1.76
N GLY A 199 -16.55 -11.60 -2.57
CA GLY A 199 -16.56 -11.19 -3.99
C GLY A 199 -15.73 -12.08 -4.91
N ASN A 200 -15.41 -13.31 -4.49
CA ASN A 200 -14.85 -14.37 -5.32
C ASN A 200 -15.93 -15.45 -5.58
N PRO A 201 -16.63 -15.43 -6.72
CA PRO A 201 -17.82 -16.26 -6.93
C PRO A 201 -17.52 -17.75 -7.10
N LEU A 202 -16.27 -18.13 -7.39
CA LEU A 202 -15.88 -19.53 -7.66
C LEU A 202 -15.25 -20.23 -6.45
N ILE A 203 -15.03 -19.51 -5.34
CA ILE A 203 -14.59 -20.13 -4.08
C ILE A 203 -15.74 -20.95 -3.53
N CYS A 204 -15.43 -22.16 -3.04
CA CYS A 204 -16.44 -23.09 -2.52
C CYS A 204 -17.56 -23.41 -3.53
N GLY A 205 -17.18 -23.72 -4.78
CA GLY A 205 -18.11 -24.10 -5.83
C GLY A 205 -18.95 -25.37 -5.51
N PRO A 206 -19.97 -25.70 -6.34
CA PRO A 206 -20.97 -26.73 -6.07
C PRO A 206 -20.43 -28.17 -5.95
N LYS A 207 -19.13 -28.38 -6.21
CA LYS A 207 -18.44 -29.68 -6.09
C LYS A 207 -17.42 -29.74 -4.94
N ALA A 208 -17.44 -28.79 -4.01
CA ALA A 208 -16.56 -28.80 -2.85
C ALA A 208 -16.97 -29.92 -1.88
N SER A 209 -16.45 -31.12 -2.10
CA SER A 209 -16.60 -32.24 -1.17
C SER A 209 -15.82 -31.92 0.11
N ASN A 210 -16.57 -31.42 1.10
CA ASN A 210 -16.31 -31.54 2.53
C ASN A 210 -15.27 -30.63 3.20
N ASN A 211 -14.80 -29.55 2.58
CA ASN A 211 -13.89 -28.58 3.25
C ASN A 211 -14.23 -27.11 2.97
N CYS A 212 -15.52 -26.74 3.04
CA CYS A 212 -15.93 -25.33 3.16
C CYS A 212 -16.63 -25.11 4.50
N SER A 213 -15.87 -25.26 5.59
CA SER A 213 -16.33 -24.95 6.94
C SER A 213 -15.80 -23.59 7.37
N SER A 214 -16.76 -22.71 7.68
CA SER A 214 -16.69 -21.40 8.37
C SER A 214 -15.92 -20.27 7.67
N VAL A 215 -16.63 -19.32 7.05
CA VAL A 215 -16.93 -17.99 7.64
C VAL A 215 -18.15 -17.39 6.92
N PHE A 216 -19.33 -17.52 7.51
CA PHE A 216 -20.39 -16.52 7.42
C PHE A 216 -21.07 -16.46 8.80
N PRO A 217 -21.32 -15.28 9.39
CA PRO A 217 -22.28 -15.17 10.48
C PRO A 217 -23.65 -15.51 9.91
N GLU A 218 -24.24 -16.57 10.43
CA GLU A 218 -25.58 -17.06 10.14
C GLU A 218 -26.63 -16.07 10.67
N PRO A 219 -27.56 -15.56 9.85
CA PRO A 219 -28.85 -15.12 10.35
C PRO A 219 -29.81 -16.29 10.33
N LEU A 220 -30.28 -16.62 11.54
CA LEU A 220 -31.46 -17.41 11.92
C LEU A 220 -32.34 -17.94 10.77
N SER A 221 -32.40 -19.26 10.70
CA SER A 221 -33.42 -20.02 9.98
C SER A 221 -34.74 -20.07 10.77
N LEU A 222 -35.88 -19.92 10.08
CA LEU A 222 -37.05 -20.79 10.25
C LEU A 222 -38.02 -20.63 9.05
N PRO A 223 -38.75 -21.70 8.63
CA PRO A 223 -39.40 -21.87 7.32
C PRO A 223 -40.95 -22.01 7.45
N PRO A 224 -41.68 -22.69 6.53
CA PRO A 224 -42.05 -22.34 5.14
C PRO A 224 -43.58 -22.38 4.89
N ASP A 225 -44.03 -21.95 3.71
CA ASP A 225 -45.23 -22.42 2.98
C ASP A 225 -45.13 -21.83 1.55
N GLY A 226 -45.27 -22.48 0.40
CA GLY A 226 -45.95 -23.73 0.07
C GLY A 226 -47.08 -23.41 -0.92
N MET A 227 -46.86 -23.47 -2.25
CA MET A 227 -47.83 -24.02 -3.22
C MET A 227 -47.38 -23.95 -4.70
N LYS A 228 -47.88 -24.96 -5.42
CA LYS A 228 -47.59 -25.47 -6.78
C LYS A 228 -48.21 -24.62 -7.90
N GLY A 229 -47.75 -24.85 -9.15
CA GLY A 229 -48.55 -24.59 -10.35
C GLY A 229 -47.79 -24.83 -11.66
N GLN A 230 -48.40 -25.58 -12.57
CA GLN A 230 -47.83 -26.25 -13.76
C GLN A 230 -47.77 -25.41 -15.05
N SER A 231 -47.03 -25.99 -16.00
CA SER A 231 -46.93 -25.85 -17.46
C SER A 231 -48.17 -25.49 -18.29
N ASP A 232 -47.98 -24.73 -19.38
CA ASP A 232 -48.17 -25.14 -20.81
C ASP A 232 -48.00 -23.91 -21.75
N SER A 233 -47.10 -23.94 -22.74
CA SER A 233 -47.24 -24.33 -24.17
C SER A 233 -47.81 -23.24 -25.11
N GLY A 234 -47.15 -23.01 -26.27
CA GLY A 234 -47.82 -22.53 -27.50
C GLY A 234 -47.50 -21.13 -28.09
N THR A 235 -46.36 -21.01 -28.78
CA THR A 235 -46.10 -20.35 -30.09
C THR A 235 -46.79 -19.05 -30.60
N ASN A 236 -45.92 -18.16 -31.12
CA ASN A 236 -46.03 -17.28 -32.32
C ASN A 236 -46.48 -15.80 -32.22
N SER A 237 -45.46 -14.93 -32.12
CA SER A 237 -45.05 -13.90 -33.11
C SER A 237 -46.05 -12.85 -33.66
N HIS A 238 -45.81 -11.59 -33.24
CA HIS A 238 -45.79 -10.31 -34.01
C HIS A 238 -47.01 -9.96 -34.89
N ARG A 239 -47.68 -8.80 -34.80
CA ARG A 239 -47.31 -7.41 -34.47
C ARG A 239 -48.62 -6.67 -34.10
N VAL A 240 -48.60 -5.71 -33.19
CA VAL A 240 -49.02 -4.31 -33.46
C VAL A 240 -48.38 -3.44 -32.37
N ALA A 241 -47.42 -2.64 -32.81
CA ALA A 241 -46.82 -1.56 -32.03
C ALA A 241 -47.81 -0.40 -31.97
N ILE A 242 -48.09 0.09 -30.74
CA ILE A 242 -48.26 1.49 -30.29
C ILE A 242 -48.63 1.37 -28.79
N ALA A 243 -47.65 1.00 -27.96
CA ALA A 243 -47.74 1.09 -26.49
C ALA A 243 -46.38 0.92 -25.77
N PHE A 244 -45.25 0.91 -26.49
CA PHE A 244 -43.93 0.59 -25.92
C PHE A 244 -42.94 1.77 -25.91
N GLY A 245 -43.43 3.00 -26.01
CA GLY A 245 -42.60 4.20 -25.81
C GLY A 245 -42.45 4.62 -24.34
N ALA A 246 -43.45 4.33 -23.50
CA ALA A 246 -43.47 4.78 -22.10
C ALA A 246 -42.93 3.73 -21.11
N SER A 247 -42.94 2.43 -21.47
CA SER A 247 -42.56 1.36 -20.54
C SER A 247 -41.07 1.00 -20.57
N PHE A 248 -40.39 1.14 -21.71
CA PHE A 248 -38.94 0.89 -21.79
C PHE A 248 -38.12 2.02 -21.16
N GLY A 249 -38.62 3.26 -21.25
CA GLY A 249 -38.02 4.40 -20.54
C GLY A 249 -38.05 4.19 -19.02
N ALA A 250 -39.15 3.68 -18.47
CA ALA A 250 -39.27 3.37 -17.04
C ALA A 250 -38.32 2.24 -16.61
N ALA A 251 -38.25 1.14 -17.36
CA ALA A 251 -37.34 0.04 -17.05
C ALA A 251 -35.87 0.44 -17.16
N PHE A 252 -35.49 1.21 -18.18
CA PHE A 252 -34.13 1.73 -18.34
C PHE A 252 -33.77 2.76 -17.26
N SER A 253 -34.71 3.62 -16.88
CA SER A 253 -34.53 4.57 -15.76
C SER A 253 -34.38 3.85 -14.43
N ILE A 254 -35.14 2.77 -14.19
CA ILE A 254 -35.01 1.93 -12.99
C ILE A 254 -33.64 1.24 -12.96
N ILE A 255 -33.14 0.73 -14.10
CA ILE A 255 -31.81 0.12 -14.18
C ILE A 255 -30.72 1.16 -13.93
N ILE A 256 -30.86 2.38 -14.46
CA ILE A 256 -29.92 3.48 -14.17
C ILE A 256 -29.99 3.88 -12.69
N ILE A 257 -31.18 3.98 -12.10
CA ILE A 257 -31.33 4.31 -10.68
C ILE A 257 -30.74 3.20 -9.80
N ILE A 258 -30.98 1.92 -10.11
CA ILE A 258 -30.36 0.80 -9.42
C ILE A 258 -28.85 0.81 -9.62
N GLY A 259 -28.36 1.10 -10.82
CA GLY A 259 -26.93 1.26 -11.11
C GLY A 259 -26.30 2.41 -10.33
N LEU A 260 -26.98 3.55 -10.23
CA LEU A 260 -26.56 4.70 -9.42
C LEU A 260 -26.68 4.42 -7.92
N LEU A 261 -27.67 3.65 -7.47
CA LEU A 261 -27.81 3.23 -6.08
C LEU A 261 -26.77 2.19 -5.72
N VAL A 262 -26.41 1.25 -6.61
CA VAL A 262 -25.33 0.28 -6.43
C VAL A 262 -23.99 0.99 -6.50
N TRP A 263 -23.79 1.93 -7.42
CA TRP A 263 -22.59 2.77 -7.48
C TRP A 263 -22.49 3.70 -6.27
N TRP A 264 -23.60 4.25 -5.78
CA TRP A 264 -23.64 5.03 -4.55
C TRP A 264 -23.42 4.14 -3.34
N ARG A 265 -23.98 2.92 -3.28
CA ARG A 265 -23.69 1.95 -2.21
C ARG A 265 -22.25 1.45 -2.28
N TYR A 266 -21.67 1.32 -3.46
CA TYR A 266 -20.28 0.93 -3.67
C TYR A 266 -19.35 2.06 -3.23
N ARG A 267 -19.61 3.29 -3.68
CA ARG A 267 -18.88 4.50 -3.29
C ARG A 267 -19.06 4.86 -1.81
N HIS A 268 -20.26 4.63 -1.27
CA HIS A 268 -20.58 4.84 0.14
C HIS A 268 -20.10 3.66 1.00
N ASN A 269 -20.01 2.42 0.50
CA ASN A 269 -19.29 1.33 1.21
C ASN A 269 -17.78 1.55 1.18
N GLN A 270 -17.23 2.26 0.19
CA GLN A 270 -15.86 2.76 0.29
C GLN A 270 -15.72 3.84 1.37
N GLN A 271 -16.77 4.63 1.64
CA GLN A 271 -16.77 5.61 2.73
C GLN A 271 -17.19 5.03 4.11
N ILE A 272 -17.93 3.91 4.17
CA ILE A 272 -18.29 3.17 5.41
C ILE A 272 -17.14 2.26 5.87
N PHE A 273 -16.07 2.11 5.10
CA PHE A 273 -15.02 1.13 5.38
C PHE A 273 -14.12 1.44 6.59
N PHE A 274 -14.34 2.55 7.29
CA PHE A 274 -13.59 2.91 8.50
C PHE A 274 -14.49 3.16 9.70
N ASP A 275 -15.44 2.26 9.94
CA ASP A 275 -15.82 1.94 11.33
C ASP A 275 -15.03 0.69 11.75
N VAL A 276 -13.72 0.85 11.82
CA VAL A 276 -12.84 -0.16 12.44
C VAL A 276 -12.61 0.29 13.86
N ASN A 277 -13.36 -0.36 14.74
CA ASN A 277 -13.23 -0.32 16.19
C ASN A 277 -11.77 -0.15 16.65
N GLU A 278 -11.64 0.71 17.67
CA GLU A 278 -10.44 1.10 18.39
C GLU A 278 -9.52 -0.08 18.78
N GLN A 279 -8.62 -0.51 17.90
CA GLN A 279 -7.35 -1.12 18.30
C GLN A 279 -6.41 -1.21 17.10
N TYR A 280 -5.73 -0.11 16.74
CA TYR A 280 -4.78 -0.15 15.62
C TYR A 280 -3.41 0.43 16.00
N ASP A 281 -2.42 -0.45 15.89
CA ASP A 281 -0.99 -0.19 16.05
C ASP A 281 -0.49 0.57 14.79
N PRO A 282 0.11 1.76 14.92
CA PRO A 282 0.12 2.71 13.82
C PRO A 282 1.39 2.75 12.94
N GLU A 283 2.27 1.76 13.00
CA GLU A 283 3.61 1.89 12.40
C GLU A 283 3.73 1.50 10.91
N VAL A 284 2.71 0.95 10.25
CA VAL A 284 2.98 0.15 9.02
C VAL A 284 2.66 0.81 7.66
N CYS A 285 2.20 2.06 7.57
CA CYS A 285 1.79 2.62 6.26
C CYS A 285 2.42 3.95 5.82
N LEU A 286 3.34 4.56 6.57
CA LEU A 286 3.64 5.99 6.39
C LEU A 286 5.13 6.35 6.23
N GLY A 287 5.92 5.52 5.54
CA GLY A 287 7.34 5.82 5.33
C GLY A 287 8.07 6.21 6.63
N HIS A 288 9.17 6.95 6.55
CA HIS A 288 9.95 7.39 7.72
C HIS A 288 9.30 8.56 8.49
N LEU A 289 7.96 8.63 8.58
CA LEU A 289 7.27 9.69 9.34
C LEU A 289 7.38 9.43 10.85
N ARG A 290 7.92 10.40 11.59
CA ARG A 290 8.03 10.30 13.04
C ARG A 290 6.67 10.58 13.69
N ARG A 291 6.21 9.66 14.54
CA ARG A 291 5.05 9.88 15.41
C ARG A 291 5.50 10.68 16.64
N TYR A 292 4.93 11.88 16.82
CA TYR A 292 5.20 12.73 17.97
C TYR A 292 4.12 12.56 19.03
N THR A 293 4.49 12.72 20.30
CA THR A 293 3.49 12.77 21.39
C THR A 293 2.93 14.19 21.53
N PHE A 294 1.68 14.30 21.97
CA PHE A 294 1.07 15.62 22.19
C PHE A 294 1.85 16.43 23.25
N LYS A 295 2.37 15.76 24.29
CA LYS A 295 3.18 16.39 25.34
C LYS A 295 4.46 17.00 24.78
N GLU A 296 5.12 16.31 23.86
CA GLU A 296 6.33 16.78 23.17
C GLU A 296 6.04 18.02 22.32
N LEU A 297 5.01 17.98 21.47
CA LEU A 297 4.66 19.13 20.62
C LEU A 297 4.13 20.32 21.42
N ARG A 298 3.41 20.06 22.53
CA ARG A 298 2.95 21.10 23.45
C ARG A 298 4.12 21.80 24.13
N ALA A 299 5.14 21.05 24.58
CA ALA A 299 6.35 21.64 25.14
C ALA A 299 7.13 22.43 24.07
N ALA A 300 7.29 21.84 22.88
CA ALA A 300 8.05 22.45 21.78
C ALA A 300 7.45 23.78 21.30
N THR A 301 6.13 23.93 21.35
CA THR A 301 5.39 25.11 20.88
C THR A 301 5.09 26.14 21.97
N ASP A 302 5.66 25.96 23.17
CA ASP A 302 5.32 26.75 24.37
C ASP A 302 3.80 26.79 24.62
N HIS A 303 3.20 25.62 24.81
CA HIS A 303 1.77 25.44 25.04
C HIS A 303 0.87 26.00 23.92
N PHE A 304 1.33 25.92 22.66
CA PHE A 304 0.65 26.53 21.52
C PHE A 304 0.41 28.05 21.73
N SER A 305 1.42 28.73 22.28
CA SER A 305 1.38 30.17 22.55
C SER A 305 1.12 30.98 21.29
N SER A 306 0.30 32.03 21.42
CA SER A 306 -0.01 32.95 20.32
C SER A 306 1.23 33.68 19.78
N LYS A 307 2.31 33.78 20.59
CA LYS A 307 3.60 34.37 20.20
C LYS A 307 4.34 33.54 19.14
N ASN A 308 4.04 32.25 19.05
CA ASN A 308 4.70 31.33 18.12
C ASN A 308 3.90 31.13 16.82
N ILE A 309 2.82 31.88 16.58
CA ILE A 309 2.00 31.66 15.39
C ILE A 309 2.74 32.14 14.14
N LEU A 310 2.93 31.23 13.20
CA LEU A 310 3.49 31.48 11.88
C LEU A 310 2.41 31.83 10.84
N GLY A 311 1.18 31.32 11.03
CA GLY A 311 0.07 31.61 10.14
C GLY A 311 -1.27 31.08 10.65
N ARG A 312 -2.36 31.71 10.20
CA ARG A 312 -3.75 31.31 10.46
C ARG A 312 -4.48 31.21 9.12
N GLY A 313 -5.19 30.10 8.89
CA GLY A 313 -5.99 29.91 7.67
C GLY A 313 -7.24 29.07 7.91
N GLY A 314 -7.99 28.79 6.84
CA GLY A 314 -9.21 27.96 6.89
C GLY A 314 -8.96 26.52 7.33
N PHE A 315 -7.71 26.07 7.27
CA PHE A 315 -7.28 24.70 7.58
C PHE A 315 -6.53 24.59 8.92
N GLY A 316 -6.65 25.60 9.79
CA GLY A 316 -6.03 25.60 11.11
C GLY A 316 -4.96 26.66 11.32
N ILE A 317 -4.20 26.48 12.40
CA ILE A 317 -3.18 27.42 12.87
C ILE A 317 -1.83 26.72 12.85
N VAL A 318 -0.81 27.42 12.35
CA VAL A 318 0.56 26.92 12.30
C VAL A 318 1.40 27.63 13.36
N TYR A 319 2.07 26.85 14.21
CA TYR A 319 2.93 27.31 15.29
C TYR A 319 4.39 26.98 14.98
N LYS A 320 5.31 27.86 15.38
CA LYS A 320 6.74 27.58 15.46
C LYS A 320 6.98 26.74 16.72
N GLY A 321 7.72 25.64 16.57
CA GLY A 321 8.17 24.82 17.68
C GLY A 321 9.68 24.60 17.66
N CYS A 322 10.24 24.35 18.83
CA CYS A 322 11.62 23.89 19.01
C CYS A 322 11.58 22.54 19.73
N LEU A 323 12.01 21.46 19.06
CA LEU A 323 12.09 20.13 19.66
C LEU A 323 13.23 20.05 20.68
N ASN A 324 13.25 18.99 21.49
CA ASN A 324 14.25 18.80 22.56
C ASN A 324 15.69 18.69 22.04
N ASP A 325 15.87 18.30 20.79
CA ASP A 325 17.16 18.23 20.10
C ASP A 325 17.60 19.57 19.48
N GLY A 326 16.81 20.64 19.67
CA GLY A 326 17.05 21.97 19.11
C GLY A 326 16.50 22.17 17.69
N THR A 327 15.85 21.16 17.11
CA THR A 327 15.29 21.24 15.75
C THR A 327 14.08 22.17 15.71
N LEU A 328 14.12 23.15 14.81
CA LEU A 328 12.99 24.04 14.55
C LEU A 328 11.97 23.38 13.62
N VAL A 329 10.71 23.38 14.04
CA VAL A 329 9.59 22.78 13.30
C VAL A 329 8.42 23.75 13.17
N ALA A 330 7.58 23.52 12.16
CA ALA A 330 6.28 24.15 12.02
C ALA A 330 5.19 23.11 12.33
N VAL A 331 4.41 23.36 13.39
CA VAL A 331 3.35 22.48 13.88
C VAL A 331 2.00 23.05 13.46
N LYS A 332 1.31 22.40 12.53
CA LYS A 332 -0.03 22.77 12.06
C LYS A 332 -1.08 22.03 12.89
N ARG A 333 -1.92 22.79 13.60
CA ARG A 333 -3.07 22.31 14.38
C ARG A 333 -4.35 22.52 13.61
N LEU A 334 -5.03 21.43 13.26
CA LEU A 334 -6.26 21.44 12.46
C LEU A 334 -7.45 21.89 13.33
N LYS A 335 -8.33 22.74 12.76
CA LYS A 335 -9.38 23.45 13.51
C LYS A 335 -10.67 22.62 13.70
N ASP A 336 -10.98 21.71 12.77
CA ASP A 336 -12.31 21.08 12.65
C ASP A 336 -12.24 19.55 12.49
N TYR A 337 -11.48 18.85 13.35
CA TYR A 337 -11.32 17.39 13.25
C TYR A 337 -12.62 16.60 13.54
N ASN A 338 -13.57 17.19 14.28
CA ASN A 338 -14.86 16.57 14.64
C ASN A 338 -15.89 16.55 13.50
N ILE A 339 -15.63 17.23 12.39
CA ILE A 339 -16.48 17.19 11.19
C ILE A 339 -15.83 16.23 10.20
N ALA A 340 -16.60 15.37 9.54
CA ALA A 340 -16.10 14.34 8.61
C ALA A 340 -15.04 14.85 7.60
N GLY A 341 -15.08 16.14 7.22
CA GLY A 341 -14.08 16.77 6.35
C GLY A 341 -12.69 16.95 6.98
N GLY A 342 -12.58 17.10 8.30
CA GLY A 342 -11.29 17.29 8.99
C GLY A 342 -10.47 16.01 9.11
N GLU A 343 -11.12 14.86 9.34
CA GLU A 343 -10.46 13.55 9.33
C GLU A 343 -10.04 13.18 7.90
N ILE A 344 -10.90 13.40 6.90
CA ILE A 344 -10.54 13.22 5.48
C ILE A 344 -9.36 14.12 5.11
N GLN A 345 -9.31 15.37 5.57
CA GLN A 345 -8.19 16.26 5.31
C GLN A 345 -6.90 15.78 6.00
N PHE A 346 -6.98 15.32 7.25
CA PHE A 346 -5.84 14.77 7.96
C PHE A 346 -5.29 13.54 7.26
N GLN A 347 -6.15 12.58 6.91
CA GLN A 347 -5.76 11.37 6.18
C GLN A 347 -5.24 11.71 4.79
N THR A 348 -5.85 12.63 4.05
CA THR A 348 -5.35 13.06 2.73
C THR A 348 -3.98 13.72 2.85
N GLU A 349 -3.74 14.62 3.82
CA GLU A 349 -2.43 15.23 4.01
C GLU A 349 -1.39 14.20 4.47
N VAL A 350 -1.77 13.24 5.31
CA VAL A 350 -0.88 12.18 5.80
C VAL A 350 -0.58 11.16 4.70
N GLU A 351 -1.54 10.71 3.90
CA GLU A 351 -1.36 9.69 2.86
C GLU A 351 -0.86 10.29 1.54
N THR A 352 -1.34 11.48 1.14
CA THR A 352 -0.98 12.10 -0.14
C THR A 352 0.29 12.94 -0.03
N ILE A 353 0.49 13.74 1.04
CA ILE A 353 1.68 14.62 1.18
C ILE A 353 2.89 13.86 1.72
N SER A 354 2.70 12.75 2.44
CA SER A 354 3.83 11.85 2.77
C SER A 354 4.45 11.20 1.52
N LEU A 355 3.63 10.98 0.49
CA LEU A 355 4.02 10.36 -0.77
C LEU A 355 4.30 11.39 -1.88
N ALA A 356 3.82 12.63 -1.75
CA ALA A 356 4.05 13.68 -2.74
C ALA A 356 5.47 14.24 -2.64
N VAL A 357 6.31 13.93 -3.63
CA VAL A 357 7.65 14.51 -3.78
C VAL A 357 7.65 15.50 -4.93
N HIS A 358 7.54 16.79 -4.62
CA HIS A 358 7.74 17.87 -5.58
C HIS A 358 8.75 18.87 -5.02
N ARG A 359 9.64 19.40 -5.86
CA ARG A 359 10.70 20.36 -5.49
C ARG A 359 10.21 21.60 -4.72
N ASN A 360 8.94 21.94 -4.88
CA ASN A 360 8.29 23.10 -4.24
C ASN A 360 7.22 22.72 -3.20
N LEU A 361 7.06 21.44 -2.87
CA LEU A 361 6.14 20.99 -1.82
C LEU A 361 6.93 20.62 -0.56
N LEU A 362 6.45 21.08 0.59
CA LEU A 362 7.07 20.78 1.88
C LEU A 362 6.80 19.33 2.27
N ARG A 363 7.88 18.58 2.51
CA ARG A 363 7.80 17.21 2.99
C ARG A 363 7.27 17.18 4.43
N LEU A 364 6.26 16.35 4.67
CA LEU A 364 5.78 16.08 6.03
C LEU A 364 6.88 15.36 6.82
N SER A 365 7.19 15.85 8.03
CA SER A 365 8.21 15.26 8.90
C SER A 365 7.64 14.31 9.94
N GLY A 366 6.38 14.50 10.30
CA GLY A 366 5.68 13.64 11.24
C GLY A 366 4.30 14.15 11.59
N PHE A 367 3.65 13.46 12.52
CA PHE A 367 2.29 13.77 12.92
C PHE A 367 2.03 13.36 14.36
N CYS A 368 0.96 13.91 14.94
CA CYS A 368 0.42 13.51 16.23
C CYS A 368 -1.10 13.42 16.14
N THR A 369 -1.63 12.29 16.61
CA THR A 369 -3.05 11.97 16.60
C THR A 369 -3.45 11.58 18.02
N THR A 370 -4.40 12.29 18.60
CA THR A 370 -5.06 11.94 19.88
C THR A 370 -6.57 12.10 19.71
N GLU A 371 -7.39 11.59 20.62
CA GLU A 371 -8.87 11.71 20.54
C GLU A 371 -9.35 13.11 20.16
N ASN A 372 -8.69 14.16 20.68
CA ASN A 372 -9.10 15.55 20.48
C ASN A 372 -8.15 16.41 19.64
N GLU A 373 -7.06 15.85 19.13
CA GLU A 373 -6.05 16.65 18.43
C GLU A 373 -5.52 15.92 17.21
N ARG A 374 -5.38 16.67 16.13
CA ARG A 374 -4.70 16.29 14.89
C ARG A 374 -3.65 17.35 14.58
N LEU A 375 -2.39 16.97 14.67
CA LEU A 375 -1.24 17.85 14.46
C LEU A 375 -0.36 17.29 13.35
N LEU A 376 0.11 18.18 12.48
CA LEU A 376 1.05 17.86 11.42
C LEU A 376 2.35 18.63 11.64
N VAL A 377 3.48 17.97 11.45
CA VAL A 377 4.81 18.52 11.71
C VAL A 377 5.58 18.65 10.41
N TYR A 378 6.00 19.87 10.10
CA TYR A 378 6.81 20.21 8.93
C TYR A 378 8.15 20.82 9.36
N PRO A 379 9.18 20.79 8.49
CA PRO A 379 10.39 21.55 8.72
C PRO A 379 10.09 23.06 8.80
N TYR A 380 10.73 23.77 9.73
CA TYR A 380 10.60 25.22 9.80
C TYR A 380 11.30 25.89 8.62
N MET A 381 10.61 26.83 7.96
CA MET A 381 11.19 27.65 6.90
C MET A 381 11.54 29.05 7.45
N PRO A 382 12.82 29.45 7.46
CA PRO A 382 13.23 30.77 7.94
C PRO A 382 12.82 31.92 6.98
N ASN A 383 12.61 31.63 5.70
CA ASN A 383 12.37 32.63 4.64
C ASN A 383 10.86 32.91 4.38
N GLY A 384 9.99 32.61 5.34
CA GLY A 384 8.55 32.88 5.23
C GLY A 384 7.75 31.79 4.48
N SER A 385 6.51 32.11 4.09
CA SER A 385 5.58 31.14 3.50
C SER A 385 5.88 30.86 2.02
N VAL A 386 5.52 29.67 1.53
CA VAL A 386 5.59 29.36 0.08
C VAL A 386 4.75 30.36 -0.73
N ALA A 387 3.62 30.82 -0.19
CA ALA A 387 2.76 31.82 -0.84
C ALA A 387 3.47 33.16 -1.11
N SER A 388 4.45 33.54 -0.28
CA SER A 388 5.26 34.75 -0.50
C SER A 388 6.37 34.56 -1.56
N GLN A 389 6.71 33.32 -1.91
CA GLN A 389 7.74 33.00 -2.90
C GLN A 389 7.18 32.65 -4.29
N LEU A 390 5.86 32.51 -4.42
CA LEU A 390 5.15 32.19 -5.67
C LEU A 390 4.50 33.42 -6.35
N ARG A 391 4.91 34.65 -5.98
CA ARG A 391 4.46 35.88 -6.64
C ARG A 391 5.35 36.29 -7.79
#